data_AF-A0A932DL40-F1
#
_entry.id   AF-A0A932DL40-F1
#
_cell.length_a   1.000
_cell.length_b   1.000
_cell.length_c   1.000
_cell.angle_alpha   90.00
_cell.angle_beta   90.00
_cell.angle_gamma   90.00
#
_symmetry.space_group_name_H-M   'P 1'
#
loop_
_entity.id
_entity.type
_entity.pdbx_description
1 polymer ?
#
loop_
_entity_poly.entity_id
_entity_poly.type
_entity_poly.pdbx_seq_one_letter_code
_entity_poly.pdbx_strand_id
1 'polypeptide(L)'
;SLEGAFTVAGALLGVGVGLAMAARWARFSAGGPVAQRVIRFVVGFIGVLVLWLGLKAVFPDQPEALALGFRYIRYALVTWWAIFLAPWVFLKIRLADPANRSA
;
A
#
# COMPACT_ATOMS: atom_id res chain seq x y z
N SER A 1 10.42 19.25 -9.82
CA SER A 1 11.30 19.46 -8.65
C SER A 1 11.95 18.15 -8.25
N LEU A 2 13.09 18.18 -7.56
CA LEU A 2 13.78 16.98 -7.05
C LEU A 2 12.89 16.17 -6.10
N GLU A 3 12.14 16.87 -5.24
CA GLU A 3 11.14 16.26 -4.37
C GLU A 3 10.08 15.42 -5.12
N GLY A 4 9.61 15.92 -6.26
CA GLY A 4 8.64 15.23 -7.11
C GLY A 4 9.23 13.95 -7.69
N ALA A 5 10.48 14.00 -8.15
CA ALA A 5 11.18 12.83 -8.67
C ALA A 5 11.33 11.73 -7.60
N PHE A 6 11.75 12.08 -6.38
CA PHE A 6 11.85 11.10 -5.27
C PHE A 6 10.49 10.53 -4.85
N THR A 7 9.44 11.35 -4.89
CA THR A 7 8.06 10.91 -4.64
C THR A 7 7.62 9.85 -5.64
N VAL A 8 7.77 10.14 -6.94
CA VAL A 8 7.37 9.24 -8.02
C VAL A 8 8.23 7.99 -8.04
N ALA A 9 9.55 8.12 -7.89
CA ALA A 9 10.46 6.97 -7.86
C ALA A 9 10.16 6.03 -6.68
N GLY A 10 9.89 6.57 -5.49
CA GLY A 10 9.49 5.78 -4.33
C GLY A 10 8.15 5.09 -4.57
N ALA A 11 7.16 5.83 -5.06
CA ALA A 11 5.85 5.27 -5.41
C ALA A 11 5.96 4.12 -6.42
N LEU A 12 6.74 4.28 -7.49
CA LEU A 12 6.98 3.26 -8.51
C LEU A 12 7.68 2.02 -7.94
N LEU A 13 8.66 2.20 -7.05
CA LEU A 13 9.28 1.06 -6.35
C LEU A 13 8.23 0.28 -5.57
N GLY A 14 7.43 0.98 -4.76
CA GLY A 14 6.40 0.34 -3.94
C GLY A 14 5.34 -0.37 -4.77
N VAL A 15 4.94 0.20 -5.92
CA VAL A 15 4.06 -0.45 -6.89
C VAL A 15 4.72 -1.69 -7.49
N GLY A 16 5.96 -1.58 -7.99
CA GLY A 16 6.65 -2.69 -8.65
C GLY A 16 6.86 -3.88 -7.71
N VAL A 17 7.38 -3.62 -6.51
CA VAL A 17 7.54 -4.64 -5.46
C VAL A 17 6.17 -5.17 -5.03
N GLY A 18 5.20 -4.29 -4.81
CA GLY A 18 3.84 -4.67 -4.42
C GLY A 18 3.19 -5.60 -5.44
N LEU A 19 3.29 -5.29 -6.74
CA LEU A 19 2.72 -6.12 -7.79
C LEU A 19 3.38 -7.50 -7.85
N ALA A 20 4.72 -7.57 -7.74
CA ALA A 20 5.45 -8.83 -7.71
C ALA A 20 5.01 -9.71 -6.52
N MET A 21 4.84 -9.12 -5.34
CA MET A 21 4.38 -9.83 -4.14
C MET A 21 2.89 -10.21 -4.23
N ALA A 22 2.04 -9.31 -4.74
CA ALA A 22 0.61 -9.52 -4.88
C ALA A 22 0.30 -10.64 -5.87
N ALA A 23 1.03 -10.71 -6.99
CA ALA A 23 0.94 -11.79 -7.95
C ALA A 23 1.22 -13.17 -7.33
N ARG A 24 2.05 -13.24 -6.29
CA ARG A 24 2.41 -14.50 -5.62
C ARG A 24 1.51 -14.83 -4.42
N TRP A 25 1.12 -13.83 -3.62
CA TRP A 25 0.50 -14.07 -2.31
C TRP A 25 -0.82 -13.36 -2.06
N ALA A 26 -1.18 -12.36 -2.87
CA ALA A 26 -2.37 -11.53 -2.63
C ALA A 26 -3.38 -11.56 -3.78
N ARG A 27 -3.42 -12.66 -4.56
CA ARG A 27 -4.43 -12.86 -5.60
C ARG A 27 -5.80 -13.11 -4.97
N PHE A 28 -6.69 -12.14 -5.05
CA PHE A 28 -8.05 -12.21 -4.50
C PHE A 28 -9.11 -11.93 -5.57
N SER A 29 -10.32 -12.44 -5.36
CA SER A 29 -11.49 -12.05 -6.14
C SER A 29 -12.07 -10.74 -5.58
N ALA A 30 -12.15 -9.71 -6.43
CA ALA A 30 -12.79 -8.43 -6.08
C ALA A 30 -14.33 -8.52 -5.98
N GLY A 31 -14.89 -9.70 -6.29
CA GLY A 31 -16.29 -10.03 -6.10
C GLY A 31 -16.75 -10.01 -4.64
N GLY A 32 -18.01 -10.37 -4.45
CA GLY A 32 -18.65 -10.49 -3.14
C GLY A 32 -19.60 -9.33 -2.78
N PRO A 33 -20.25 -9.42 -1.61
CA PRO A 33 -21.22 -8.45 -1.12
C PRO A 33 -20.67 -7.01 -1.07
N VAL A 34 -21.54 -6.03 -1.31
CA VAL A 34 -21.19 -4.60 -1.24
C VAL A 34 -20.55 -4.23 0.10
N ALA A 35 -21.07 -4.78 1.21
CA ALA A 35 -20.51 -4.58 2.55
C ALA A 35 -19.02 -4.97 2.64
N GLN A 36 -18.62 -6.10 2.06
CA GLN A 36 -17.21 -6.52 2.05
C GLN A 36 -16.34 -5.54 1.24
N ARG A 37 -16.84 -5.04 0.11
CA ARG A 37 -16.13 -4.04 -0.70
C ARG A 37 -15.91 -2.73 0.07
N VAL A 38 -16.93 -2.26 0.79
CA VAL A 38 -16.84 -1.06 1.63
C VAL A 38 -15.82 -1.25 2.75
N ILE A 39 -15.85 -2.38 3.47
CA ILE A 39 -14.89 -2.64 4.54
C ILE A 39 -13.45 -2.69 3.98
N ARG A 40 -13.22 -3.37 2.85
CA ARG A 40 -11.90 -3.40 2.19
C ARG A 40 -11.41 -1.99 1.85
N PHE A 41 -12.28 -1.15 1.30
CA PHE A 41 -11.95 0.25 1.00
C PHE A 41 -11.56 1.02 2.27
N VAL A 42 -12.38 0.93 3.32
CA VAL A 42 -12.14 1.62 4.59
C VAL A 42 -10.83 1.17 5.22
N VAL A 43 -10.58 -0.13 5.33
CA VAL A 43 -9.34 -0.66 5.92
C VAL A 43 -8.12 -0.27 5.08
N GLY A 44 -8.22 -0.39 3.75
CA GLY A 44 -7.16 0.02 2.83
C GLY A 44 -6.82 1.51 2.99
N PHE A 45 -7.86 2.37 3.02
CA PHE A 45 -7.73 3.81 3.16
C PHE A 45 -7.16 4.21 4.53
N ILE A 46 -7.64 3.61 5.63
CA ILE A 46 -7.10 3.84 6.96
C ILE A 46 -5.61 3.49 7.00
N GLY A 47 -5.20 2.35 6.43
CA GLY A 47 -3.79 1.99 6.38
C GLY A 47 -2.93 2.97 5.59
N VAL A 48 -3.44 3.50 4.47
CA VAL A 48 -2.78 4.59 3.73
C VAL A 48 -2.63 5.83 4.59
N LEU A 49 -3.68 6.25 5.32
CA LEU A 49 -3.62 7.42 6.20
C LEU A 49 -2.62 7.22 7.34
N VAL A 50 -2.62 6.05 7.98
CA VAL A 50 -1.69 5.70 9.06
C VAL A 50 -0.25 5.76 8.56
N LEU A 51 0.05 5.18 7.39
CA LEU A 51 1.41 5.24 6.83
C LEU A 51 1.78 6.65 6.41
N TRP A 52 0.89 7.38 5.75
CA TRP A 52 1.21 8.71 5.25
C TRP A 52 1.40 9.73 6.37
N LEU A 53 0.47 9.79 7.33
CA LEU A 53 0.52 10.70 8.49
C LEU A 53 1.54 10.24 9.53
N GLY A 54 1.55 8.95 9.86
CA GLY A 54 2.46 8.39 10.86
C GLY A 54 3.92 8.54 10.46
N LEU A 55 4.26 8.18 9.22
CA LEU A 55 5.63 8.37 8.74
C LEU A 55 5.97 9.86 8.58
N LYS A 56 5.01 10.73 8.20
CA LYS A 56 5.25 12.18 8.19
C LYS A 56 5.57 12.73 9.58
N ALA A 57 4.93 12.22 10.63
CA ALA A 57 5.16 12.67 12.00
C ALA A 57 6.49 12.19 12.60
N VAL A 58 6.99 11.03 12.14
CA VAL A 58 8.23 10.43 12.65
C VAL A 58 9.46 10.83 11.84
N PHE A 59 9.30 11.03 10.53
CA PHE A 59 10.43 11.31 9.65
C PHE A 59 10.90 12.76 9.76
N PRO A 60 12.22 12.99 9.90
CA PRO A 60 12.77 14.34 9.92
C PRO A 60 12.58 15.02 8.57
N ASP A 61 12.32 16.32 8.62
CA ASP A 61 12.16 17.21 7.47
C ASP A 61 13.47 17.94 7.09
N GLN A 62 14.52 17.79 7.90
CA GLN A 62 15.86 18.34 7.65
C GLN A 62 16.97 17.38 8.11
N PRO A 63 18.18 17.46 7.52
CA PRO A 63 18.52 18.25 6.33
C PRO A 63 17.87 17.71 5.05
N GLU A 64 17.79 18.53 4.00
CA GLU A 64 17.00 18.25 2.78
C GLU A 64 17.30 16.86 2.16
N ALA A 65 18.58 16.48 2.07
CA ALA A 65 18.98 15.19 1.50
C ALA A 65 18.37 13.99 2.26
N LEU A 66 18.32 14.08 3.59
CA LEU A 66 17.73 13.06 4.44
C LEU A 66 16.20 13.05 4.29
N ALA A 67 15.58 14.23 4.26
CA ALA A 67 14.15 14.39 4.05
C ALA A 67 13.67 13.81 2.69
N LEU A 68 14.49 13.93 1.63
CA LEU A 68 14.22 13.31 0.33
C LEU A 68 14.23 11.78 0.41
N GLY A 69 15.20 11.19 1.11
CA GLY A 69 15.26 9.75 1.35
C GLY A 69 14.05 9.22 2.12
N PHE A 70 13.67 9.90 3.21
CA PHE A 70 12.48 9.57 3.98
C PHE A 70 11.18 9.75 3.18
N ARG A 71 11.09 10.79 2.36
CA ARG A 71 9.98 10.98 1.42
C ARG A 71 9.87 9.80 0.46
N TYR A 72 10.97 9.37 -0.14
CA TYR A 72 11.02 8.20 -1.03
C TYR A 72 10.49 6.96 -0.33
N ILE A 73 11.01 6.65 0.87
CA ILE A 73 10.59 5.49 1.67
C ILE A 73 9.10 5.57 2.01
N ARG A 74 8.61 6.73 2.45
CA ARG A 74 7.19 6.92 2.78
C ARG A 74 6.29 6.58 1.60
N TYR A 75 6.59 7.13 0.42
CA TYR A 75 5.74 6.88 -0.76
C TYR A 75 5.86 5.45 -1.27
N ALA A 76 7.03 4.81 -1.14
CA ALA A 76 7.20 3.39 -1.43
C ALA A 76 6.35 2.51 -0.51
N LEU A 77 6.35 2.78 0.80
CA LEU A 77 5.55 2.03 1.77
C LEU A 77 4.05 2.23 1.57
N VAL A 78 3.62 3.46 1.26
CA VAL A 78 2.20 3.77 1.00
C VAL A 78 1.67 3.02 -0.22
N THR A 79 2.38 3.05 -1.35
CA THR A 79 1.93 2.33 -2.55
C THR A 79 2.08 0.82 -2.41
N TRP A 80 3.15 0.34 -1.77
CA TRP A 80 3.33 -1.08 -1.45
C TRP A 80 2.19 -1.61 -0.57
N TRP A 81 1.76 -0.84 0.45
CA TRP A 81 0.62 -1.19 1.28
C TRP A 81 -0.65 -1.34 0.45
N ALA A 82 -0.97 -0.33 -0.38
CA ALA A 82 -2.18 -0.32 -1.17
C ALA A 82 -2.22 -1.45 -2.21
N ILE A 83 -1.08 -1.76 -2.83
CA ILE A 83 -0.98 -2.77 -3.88
C ILE A 83 -0.91 -4.20 -3.33
N PHE A 84 -0.22 -4.42 -2.21
CA PHE A 84 0.06 -5.75 -1.69
C PHE A 84 -0.48 -6.00 -0.28
N LEU A 85 -0.01 -5.23 0.71
CA LEU A 85 -0.19 -5.62 2.10
C LEU A 85 -1.68 -5.58 2.52
N ALA A 86 -2.43 -4.57 2.08
CA ALA A 86 -3.87 -4.50 2.35
C ALA A 86 -4.64 -5.69 1.73
N PRO A 87 -4.52 -5.98 0.41
CA PRO A 87 -5.09 -7.20 -0.18
C PRO A 87 -4.69 -8.50 0.53
N TRP A 88 -3.42 -8.62 0.93
CA TRP A 88 -2.94 -9.80 1.65
C TRP A 88 -3.58 -9.93 3.03
N VAL A 89 -3.73 -8.83 3.77
CA VAL A 89 -4.46 -8.79 5.05
C VAL A 89 -5.91 -9.20 4.84
N PHE A 90 -6.60 -8.71 3.81
CA PHE A 90 -7.99 -9.07 3.52
C PHE A 90 -8.17 -10.58 3.34
N LEU A 91 -7.25 -11.24 2.63
CA LEU A 91 -7.26 -12.68 2.47
C LEU A 91 -7.03 -13.42 3.80
N LYS A 92 -6.11 -12.92 4.64
CA LYS A 92 -5.80 -13.54 5.93
C LYS A 92 -6.96 -13.48 6.93
N ILE A 93 -7.69 -12.36 6.95
CA ILE A 93 -8.85 -12.18 7.83
C ILE A 93 -10.18 -12.62 7.19
N ARG A 94 -10.13 -13.31 6.03
CA ARG A 94 -11.30 -13.78 5.26
C ARG A 94 -12.29 -12.68 4.86
N LEU A 95 -11.78 -11.46 4.69
CA LEU A 95 -12.55 -10.36 4.13
C LEU A 95 -12.61 -10.43 2.60
N ALA A 96 -11.75 -11.23 1.96
CA ALA A 96 -11.77 -11.52 0.52
C ALA A 96 -11.56 -13.01 0.23
N ASP A 97 -12.14 -13.48 -0.87
CA ASP A 97 -11.96 -14.84 -1.33
C ASP A 97 -10.69 -14.97 -2.19
N PRO A 98 -9.87 -16.02 -2.00
CA PRO A 98 -8.76 -16.32 -2.89
C PRO A 98 -9.25 -16.54 -4.32
N ALA A 99 -8.49 -16.05 -5.30
CA ALA A 99 -8.89 -16.15 -6.72
C ALA A 99 -9.07 -17.58 -7.25
N ASN A 100 -8.52 -18.60 -6.58
CA ASN A 100 -8.61 -20.02 -6.98
C ASN A 100 -9.75 -20.81 -6.31
N ARG A 101 -10.67 -20.16 -5.57
CA ARG A 101 -11.71 -20.86 -4.79
C ARG A 101 -13.11 -20.85 -5.41
N SER A 102 -13.25 -20.41 -6.64
CA SER A 102 -14.50 -20.46 -7.40
C SER A 102 -14.51 -21.65 -8.38
N ALA A 103 -14.46 -22.86 -7.82
CA ALA A 103 -14.80 -24.11 -8.48
C ALA A 103 -15.76 -24.87 -7.56
#